data_AF-A0A2E5JG14-F1
#
_entry.id   AF-A0A2E5JG14-F1
#
_cell.length_a   1.000
_cell.length_b   1.000
_cell.length_c   1.000
_cell.angle_alpha   90.00
_cell.angle_beta   90.00
_cell.angle_gamma   90.00
#
_symmetry.space_group_name_H-M   'P 1'
#
loop_
_entity.id
_entity.type
_entity.pdbx_description
1 polymer ?
#
loop_
_entity_poly.entity_id
_entity_poly.type
_entity_poly.pdbx_seq_one_letter_code
_entity_poly.pdbx_strand_id
1 'polypeptide(L)' 'MAKCRFCSKEITWMKEGKKNVPVETDGTVHDCEIFAKSRASTKNITPGSLSPEEIARYEGAINDEAQKKKKR' A
#
# COMPACT_ATOMS: atom_id res chain seq x y z
N MET A 1 -19.15 16.51 0.58
CA MET A 1 -18.87 15.37 1.49
C MET A 1 -17.99 14.38 0.75
N ALA A 2 -16.97 13.83 1.40
CA ALA A 2 -16.08 12.86 0.78
C ALA A 2 -16.62 11.45 1.05
N LYS A 3 -16.22 10.47 0.24
CA LYS A 3 -16.51 9.06 0.49
C LYS A 3 -15.22 8.33 0.80
N CYS A 4 -15.24 7.45 1.79
CA CYS A 4 -14.10 6.58 2.08
C CYS A 4 -13.83 5.68 0.86
N ARG A 5 -12.57 5.64 0.40
CA ARG A 5 -12.18 4.87 -0.80
C ARG A 5 -12.42 3.36 -0.67
N PHE A 6 -12.44 2.85 0.57
CA PHE A 6 -12.46 1.42 0.88
C PHE A 6 -13.85 0.91 1.25
N CYS A 7 -14.59 1.62 2.11
CA CYS A 7 -15.93 1.21 2.53
C CYS A 7 -17.07 2.05 1.92
N SER A 8 -16.76 3.06 1.09
CA SER A 8 -17.73 3.95 0.43
C SER A 8 -18.66 4.73 1.38
N LYS A 9 -18.44 4.66 2.69
CA LYS A 9 -19.16 5.47 3.69
C LYS A 9 -18.87 6.96 3.48
N GLU A 10 -19.85 7.79 3.81
CA GLU A 10 -19.69 9.25 3.78
C GLU A 10 -18.82 9.71 4.95
N ILE A 11 -17.77 10.46 4.62
CA ILE A 11 -16.81 11.01 5.57
C ILE A 11 -16.63 12.51 5.32
N THR A 12 -16.32 13.21 6.39
CA THR A 12 -15.93 14.62 6.38
C THR A 12 -14.48 14.72 6.84
N TRP A 13 -13.71 15.62 6.22
CA TRP A 13 -12.34 15.86 6.64
C TRP A 13 -12.32 17.05 7.58
N MET A 14 -12.08 16.80 8.86
CA MET A 14 -11.89 17.86 9.84
C MET A 14 -10.40 18.10 10.06
N LYS A 15 -10.03 19.37 10.23
CA LYS A 15 -8.66 19.77 10.52
C LYS A 15 -8.47 19.78 12.02
N GLU A 16 -7.82 18.75 12.55
CA GLU A 16 -7.45 18.67 13.96
C GLU A 16 -5.96 19.01 14.09
N GLY A 17 -5.69 20.27 14.45
CA GLY A 17 -4.33 20.83 14.52
C GLY A 17 -3.63 20.88 13.15
N LYS A 18 -2.56 20.09 13.00
CA LYS A 18 -1.73 20.03 11.78
C LYS A 18 -2.13 18.91 10.81
N LYS A 19 -3.10 18.06 11.17
CA LYS A 19 -3.51 16.89 10.38
C LYS A 19 -4.98 16.97 10.02
N ASN A 20 -5.33 16.41 8.87
CA ASN A 20 -6.72 16.22 8.48
C ASN A 20 -7.14 14.82 8.91
N VAL A 21 -8.18 14.75 9.74
CA VAL A 21 -8.73 13.50 10.27
C VAL A 21 -10.07 13.24 9.59
N PRO A 22 -10.31 12.03 9.07
CA PRO A 22 -11.62 11.67 8.53
C PRO A 22 -12.59 11.37 9.67
N VAL A 23 -13.80 11.92 9.59
CA VAL A 23 -14.84 11.81 10.62
C VAL A 23 -16.16 11.42 9.96
N GLU A 24 -16.91 10.51 10.57
CA GLU A 24 -18.27 10.13 10.15
C GLU A 24 -19.28 11.24 10.47
N THR A 25 -20.52 11.10 9.99
CA THR A 25 -21.61 12.07 10.28
C THR A 25 -21.91 12.21 11.77
N ASP A 26 -21.61 11.17 12.55
CA ASP A 26 -21.81 11.14 14.00
C ASP A 26 -20.67 11.81 14.79
N GLY A 27 -19.71 12.46 14.11
CA GLY A 27 -18.60 13.16 14.74
C GLY A 27 -17.49 12.24 15.27
N THR A 28 -17.60 10.92 15.05
CA THR A 28 -16.59 9.92 15.44
C THR A 28 -15.53 9.76 14.35
N VAL A 29 -14.27 9.58 14.74
CA VAL A 29 -13.15 9.32 13.81
C VAL A 29 -13.45 8.06 12.99
N HIS A 30 -13.39 8.19 11.67
CA HIS A 30 -13.67 7.09 10.75
C HIS A 30 -12.48 6.13 10.71
N ASP A 31 -12.58 4.99 11.40
CA ASP A 31 -11.65 3.87 11.28
C ASP A 31 -12.20 2.82 10.30
N CYS A 32 -11.55 2.67 9.16
CA CYS A 32 -12.03 1.78 8.10
C CYS A 32 -11.39 0.39 8.21
N GLU A 33 -12.19 -0.62 8.57
CA GLU A 33 -11.72 -2.01 8.68
C GLU A 33 -11.12 -2.56 7.37
N ILE A 34 -11.72 -2.21 6.22
CA ILE A 34 -11.24 -2.64 4.90
C ILE A 34 -9.87 -2.02 4.61
N PHE A 35 -9.67 -0.75 4.99
CA PHE A 35 -8.37 -0.11 4.90
C PHE A 35 -7.35 -0.79 5.83
N ALA A 36 -7.72 -1.09 7.06
CA ALA A 36 -6.84 -1.78 8.02
C ALA A 36 -6.37 -3.13 7.46
N LYS A 37 -7.29 -3.93 6.89
CA LYS A 37 -6.97 -5.21 6.24
C LYS A 37 -6.10 -5.03 4.99
N SER A 38 -6.41 -4.06 4.14
CA SER A 38 -5.61 -3.76 2.94
C SER A 38 -4.18 -3.34 3.31
N ARG A 39 -4.02 -2.54 4.37
CA ARG A 39 -2.71 -2.13 4.88
C ARG A 39 -1.93 -3.34 5.41
N ALA A 40 -2.58 -4.21 6.19
CA ALA A 40 -1.97 -5.44 6.71
C ALA A 40 -1.59 -6.43 5.59
N SER A 41 -2.35 -6.47 4.50
CA SER A 41 -2.06 -7.29 3.31
C SER A 41 -0.91 -6.75 2.45
N THR A 42 -0.40 -5.54 2.72
CA THR A 42 0.81 -5.05 2.05
C THR A 42 1.93 -6.02 2.39
N LYS A 43 2.40 -6.78 1.39
CA LYS A 43 3.34 -7.89 1.59
C LYS A 43 4.50 -7.41 2.48
N ASN A 44 4.57 -7.92 3.71
CA ASN A 44 5.76 -7.82 4.54
C ASN A 44 6.81 -8.71 3.89
N ILE A 45 7.58 -8.15 2.95
CA ILE A 45 8.72 -8.82 2.36
C ILE A 45 9.79 -8.87 3.46
N THR A 46 9.91 -10.02 4.11
CA THR A 46 11.00 -10.26 5.06
C THR A 46 12.22 -10.72 4.26
N PRO A 47 13.46 -10.48 4.73
CA PRO A 47 14.69 -10.89 4.03
C PRO A 47 14.83 -12.40 3.71
N GLY A 48 13.89 -13.25 4.13
CA GLY A 48 13.83 -14.69 3.82
C GLY A 48 12.52 -15.16 3.19
N SER A 49 11.63 -14.25 2.75
CA SER A 49 10.35 -14.63 2.15
C SER A 49 10.43 -15.07 0.69
N LEU A 50 11.62 -15.00 0.08
CA LEU A 50 11.86 -15.40 -1.31
C LEU A 50 12.61 -16.74 -1.33
N SER A 51 12.09 -17.72 -2.08
CA SER A 51 12.80 -18.98 -2.29
C SER A 51 14.05 -18.77 -3.15
N PRO A 52 15.09 -19.63 -3.03
CA PRO A 52 16.29 -19.54 -3.86
C PRO A 52 15.99 -19.56 -5.37
N GLU A 53 14.94 -20.27 -5.79
CA GLU A 53 14.50 -20.34 -7.19
C GLU A 53 13.86 -19.04 -7.70
N GLU A 54 13.18 -18.30 -6.83
CA GLU A 54 12.64 -16.98 -7.17
C GLU A 54 13.75 -15.94 -7.27
N ILE A 55 14.74 -16.00 -6.37
CA ILE A 55 15.91 -15.12 -6.40
C ILE A 55 16.68 -15.31 -7.71
N ALA A 56 16.98 -16.55 -8.10
CA ALA A 56 17.69 -16.85 -9.34
C ALA A 56 16.95 -16.33 -10.60
N ARG A 57 15.61 -16.38 -10.61
CA ARG A 57 14.80 -15.80 -11.68
C ARG A 57 14.90 -14.28 -11.75
N TYR A 58 14.86 -13.60 -10.61
CA TYR A 58 15.02 -12.14 -10.57
C TYR A 58 16.43 -11.72 -10.98
N GLU A 59 17.47 -12.41 -10.50
CA GLU A 59 18.86 -12.14 -10.86
C GLU A 59 19.11 -12.32 -12.36
N GLY A 60 18.56 -13.39 -12.97
CA GLY A 60 18.63 -13.62 -14.41
C GLY A 60 18.02 -12.48 -15.21
N ALA A 61 16.81 -12.06 -14.86
CA ALA A 61 16.13 -10.95 -15.53
C ALA A 61 16.89 -9.62 -15.43
N ILE A 62 17.47 -9.33 -14.26
CA ILE A 62 18.29 -8.12 -14.03
C ILE A 62 19.55 -8.16 -14.89
N ASN A 63 20.25 -9.30 -14.93
CA ASN A 63 21.46 -9.47 -15.70
C ASN A 63 21.18 -9.38 -17.21
N ASP A 64 20.09 -9.99 -17.69
CA ASP A 64 19.67 -9.90 -19.09
C ASP A 64 19.34 -8.46 -19.51
N GLU A 65 18.66 -7.69 -18.65
CA GLU A 65 18.38 -6.28 -18.93
C GLU A 65 19.66 -5.43 -18.91
N ALA A 66 20.57 -5.68 -17.97
CA ALA A 66 21.86 -5.00 -17.90
C ALA A 66 22.71 -5.27 -19.16
N GLN A 67 22.73 -6.51 -19.65
CA GLN A 67 23.42 -6.87 -20.90
C GLN A 67 22.80 -6.19 -22.13
N LYS A 68 21.46 -6.12 -22.20
CA LYS A 68 20.76 -5.39 -23.28
C LYS A 68 21.09 -3.90 -23.26
N LYS A 69 21.17 -3.28 -22.09
CA LYS A 69 21.57 -1.86 -21.95
C LYS A 69 23.03 -1.62 -22.31
N LYS A 70 23.94 -2.55 -22.00
CA LYS A 70 25.37 -2.44 -22.34
C LYS A 70 25.65 -2.58 -23.85
N LYS A 71 24.78 -3.29 -24.57
CA LYS A 71 24.85 -3.46 -26.04
C LYS A 71 24.20 -2.31 -26.82
N ARG A 72 23.50 -1.40 -26.15
CA ARG A 72 22.88 -0.20 -26.73
C ARG A 72 23.80 1.00 -26.59
#